data_AF-A0A8T5ARQ5-F1
#
_entry.id   AF-A0A8T5ARQ5-F1
#
_cell.length_a   1.000
_cell.length_b   1.000
_cell.length_c   1.000
_cell.angle_alpha   90.00
_cell.angle_beta   90.00
_cell.angle_gamma   90.00
#
_symmetry.space_group_name_H-M   'P 1'
#
loop_
_entity.id
_entity.type
_entity.pdbx_description
1 polymer ?
#
loop_
_entity_poly.entity_id
_entity_poly.type
_entity_poly.pdbx_seq_one_letter_code
_entity_poly.pdbx_strand_id
1 'polypeptide(L)'
;MSFRDYLHEKAEESRHNEITAYLMFLAGTVFFIGGILETLFIYQFIGASPEWFIFIPYYTKPHVGAVMGLSLIIGGLVLIVYGIMAGISYSRDRSWYMNELRKANSLEEALLSRKTVAVAEEHKKQKNTSKKLPKPAEK
;
A
#
# COMPACT_ATOMS: atom_id res chain seq x y z
N MET A 1 -3.25 8.07 -22.35
CA MET A 1 -2.30 7.28 -21.53
C MET A 1 -2.53 5.81 -21.82
N SER A 2 -1.47 5.00 -21.93
CA SER A 2 -1.64 3.55 -22.07
C SER A 2 -2.12 2.96 -20.74
N PHE A 3 -2.76 1.78 -20.78
CA PHE A 3 -3.21 1.08 -19.57
C PHE A 3 -2.05 0.77 -18.61
N ARG A 4 -0.84 0.55 -19.14
CA ARG A 4 0.38 0.38 -18.34
C ARG A 4 0.78 1.64 -17.59
N ASP A 5 0.71 2.81 -18.25
CA ASP A 5 1.01 4.10 -17.61
C ASP A 5 0.03 4.41 -16.48
N TYR A 6 -1.26 4.14 -16.71
CA TYR A 6 -2.31 4.31 -15.69
C TYR A 6 -2.07 3.42 -14.46
N LEU A 7 -1.73 2.14 -14.66
CA LEU A 7 -1.43 1.22 -13.57
C LEU A 7 -0.15 1.61 -12.82
N HIS A 8 0.87 2.13 -13.51
CA HIS A 8 2.09 2.61 -12.88
C HIS A 8 1.83 3.82 -12.00
N GLU A 9 1.07 4.80 -12.50
CA GLU A 9 0.73 6.02 -11.76
C GLU A 9 -0.15 5.70 -10.54
N LYS A 10 -1.13 4.80 -10.67
CA LYS A 10 -1.95 4.34 -9.53
C LYS A 10 -1.16 3.55 -8.49
N ALA A 11 -0.18 2.75 -8.90
CA ALA A 11 0.68 2.04 -7.96
C ALA A 11 1.58 3.00 -7.16
N GLU A 12 2.06 4.08 -7.79
CA GLU A 12 2.87 5.10 -7.12
C GLU A 12 2.03 5.97 -6.17
N GLU A 13 0.83 6.36 -6.58
CA GLU A 13 -0.14 7.07 -5.73
C GLU A 13 -0.54 6.22 -4.50
N SER A 14 -0.78 4.93 -4.71
CA SER A 14 -1.08 3.99 -3.63
C SER A 14 0.08 3.84 -2.63
N ARG A 15 1.34 3.83 -3.11
CA ARG A 15 2.53 3.82 -2.24
C ARG A 15 2.59 5.07 -1.37
N HIS A 16 2.28 6.24 -1.93
CA HIS A 16 2.26 7.48 -1.17
C HIS A 16 1.17 7.48 -0.10
N ASN A 17 -0.04 7.03 -0.46
CA ASN A 17 -1.17 6.94 0.46
C ASN A 17 -0.92 5.92 1.59
N GLU A 18 -0.24 4.82 1.30
CA GLU A 18 0.21 3.85 2.30
C GLU A 18 1.14 4.50 3.35
N ILE A 19 2.13 5.31 2.91
CA ILE A 19 3.01 6.06 3.83
C ILE A 19 2.21 7.05 4.67
N THR A 20 1.27 7.78 4.06
CA THR A 20 0.40 8.73 4.77
C THR A 20 -0.44 8.03 5.84
N ALA A 21 -0.97 6.84 5.56
CA ALA A 21 -1.69 6.05 6.55
C ALA A 21 -0.80 5.62 7.73
N TYR A 22 0.45 5.21 7.47
CA TYR A 22 1.41 4.92 8.53
C TYR A 22 1.76 6.16 9.36
N LEU A 23 1.91 7.33 8.73
CA LEU A 23 2.16 8.59 9.44
C LEU A 23 0.97 8.98 10.33
N MET A 24 -0.27 8.79 9.85
CA MET A 24 -1.48 9.02 10.66
C MET A 24 -1.54 8.08 11.87
N PHE A 25 -1.22 6.80 11.68
CA PHE A 25 -1.13 5.83 12.77
C PHE A 25 -0.06 6.23 13.81
N LEU A 26 1.13 6.63 13.34
CA LEU A 26 2.22 7.07 14.21
C LEU A 26 1.83 8.32 15.01
N ALA A 27 1.26 9.32 14.34
CA ALA A 27 0.77 10.54 14.98
C ALA A 27 -0.32 10.23 16.01
N GLY A 28 -1.27 9.35 15.68
CA GLY A 28 -2.30 8.90 16.61
C GLY A 28 -1.72 8.23 17.85
N THR A 29 -0.68 7.40 17.68
CA THR A 29 0.02 6.74 18.79
C THR A 29 0.71 7.77 19.70
N VAL A 30 1.38 8.77 19.12
CA VAL A 30 2.02 9.86 19.88
C VAL A 30 0.98 10.66 20.67
N PHE A 31 -0.15 11.02 20.06
CA PHE A 31 -1.22 11.74 20.76
C PHE A 31 -1.90 10.90 21.85
N PHE A 32 -2.09 9.60 21.60
CA PHE A 32 -2.66 8.69 22.59
C PHE A 32 -1.76 8.56 23.82
N ILE A 33 -0.47 8.27 23.62
CA ILE A 33 0.50 8.17 24.72
C ILE A 33 0.65 9.53 25.42
N GLY A 34 0.76 10.62 24.65
CA GLY A 34 0.87 11.97 25.18
C GLY A 34 -0.33 12.37 26.04
N GLY A 35 -1.56 12.06 25.61
CA GLY A 35 -2.77 12.36 26.37
C GLY A 35 -2.90 11.53 27.66
N ILE A 36 -2.47 10.26 27.65
CA ILE A 36 -2.38 9.44 28.86
C ILE A 36 -1.38 10.06 29.84
N LEU A 37 -0.18 10.39 29.36
CA LEU A 37 0.87 11.00 30.19
C LEU A 37 0.41 12.33 30.79
N GLU A 38 -0.21 13.20 29.99
CA GLU A 38 -0.77 14.48 30.46
C GLU A 38 -1.77 14.26 31.60
N THR A 39 -2.69 13.30 31.43
CA THR A 39 -3.71 13.00 32.45
C THR A 39 -3.07 12.45 33.73
N LEU A 40 -2.03 11.61 33.61
CA LEU A 40 -1.30 11.10 34.77
C LEU A 40 -0.48 12.18 35.47
N PHE A 41 0.15 13.09 34.73
CA PHE A 41 0.87 14.23 35.30
C PHE A 41 -0.06 15.13 36.11
N ILE A 42 -1.28 15.37 35.62
CA ILE A 42 -2.30 16.13 36.36
C ILE A 42 -2.65 15.43 37.67
N TYR A 43 -2.88 14.12 37.65
CA TYR A 43 -3.15 13.35 38.87
C TYR A 43 -1.98 13.41 39.87
N GLN A 44 -0.75 13.29 39.39
CA GLN A 44 0.45 13.41 40.22
C GLN A 44 0.64 14.80 40.80
N PHE A 45 0.39 15.86 40.03
CA PHE A 45 0.52 17.25 40.47
C PHE A 45 -0.55 17.63 41.51
N ILE A 46 -1.76 17.11 41.36
CA ILE A 46 -2.91 17.40 42.26
C ILE A 46 -2.93 16.47 43.49
N GLY A 47 -2.11 15.42 43.52
CA GLY A 47 -2.05 14.46 44.63
C GLY A 47 -3.32 13.59 44.75
N ALA A 48 -4.04 13.40 43.64
CA ALA A 48 -5.25 12.59 43.60
C ALA A 48 -4.96 11.20 42.99
N SER A 49 -5.79 10.21 43.31
CA SER A 49 -5.71 8.87 42.72
C SER A 49 -6.36 8.85 41.33
N PRO A 50 -5.68 8.31 40.29
CA PRO A 50 -6.24 8.23 38.95
C PRO A 50 -7.48 7.33 38.89
N GLU A 51 -8.58 7.86 38.36
CA GLU A 51 -9.74 7.07 37.97
C GLU A 51 -9.53 6.51 36.55
N TRP A 52 -9.79 5.21 36.39
CA TRP A 52 -9.52 4.47 35.16
C TRP A 52 -10.80 3.96 34.52
N PHE A 53 -10.90 4.13 33.21
CA PHE A 53 -11.89 3.48 32.37
C PHE A 53 -11.18 2.48 31.46
N ILE A 54 -11.17 1.20 31.87
CA ILE A 54 -10.43 0.08 31.24
C ILE A 54 -8.91 0.32 31.20
N PHE A 55 -8.44 1.19 30.31
CA PHE A 55 -7.03 1.61 30.15
C PHE A 55 -6.88 3.13 29.96
N ILE A 56 -7.98 3.89 30.02
CA ILE A 56 -7.99 5.35 29.82
C ILE A 56 -8.11 6.03 31.18
N PRO A 57 -7.11 6.79 31.63
CA PRO A 57 -7.27 7.64 32.80
C PRO A 57 -8.22 8.79 32.45
N TYR A 58 -9.18 9.08 33.32
CA TYR A 58 -10.10 10.21 33.15
C TYR A 58 -10.14 11.06 34.42
N TYR A 59 -10.37 12.36 34.27
CA TYR A 59 -10.48 13.30 35.40
C TYR A 59 -11.81 14.03 35.31
N THR A 60 -12.64 13.88 36.35
CA THR A 60 -14.03 14.35 36.36
C THR A 60 -14.19 15.80 36.82
N LYS A 61 -13.20 16.38 37.48
CA LYS A 61 -13.26 17.78 37.92
C LYS A 61 -12.89 18.72 36.77
N PRO A 62 -13.58 19.87 36.62
CA PRO A 62 -13.34 20.79 35.53
C PRO A 62 -11.93 21.40 35.64
N HIS A 63 -11.01 20.89 34.83
CA HIS A 63 -9.65 21.40 34.72
C HIS A 63 -9.24 21.44 33.24
N VAL A 64 -8.61 22.53 32.80
CA VAL A 64 -8.26 22.74 31.38
C VAL A 64 -7.31 21.64 30.87
N GLY A 65 -6.33 21.23 31.69
CA GLY A 65 -5.44 20.13 31.36
C GLY A 65 -6.16 18.78 31.20
N ALA A 66 -7.23 18.54 31.96
CA ALA A 66 -7.99 17.30 31.86
C ALA A 66 -8.75 17.21 30.54
N VAL A 67 -9.33 18.32 30.07
CA VAL A 67 -9.99 18.38 28.75
C VAL A 67 -8.97 18.19 27.62
N MET A 68 -7.77 18.76 27.76
CA MET A 68 -6.69 18.59 26.80
C MET A 68 -6.21 17.14 26.74
N GLY A 69 -5.91 16.51 27.89
CA GLY A 69 -5.50 15.10 27.94
C GLY A 69 -6.56 14.18 27.34
N LEU A 70 -7.83 14.39 27.67
CA LEU A 70 -8.95 13.59 27.17
C LEU A 70 -9.17 13.79 25.66
N SER A 71 -9.05 15.01 25.15
CA SER A 71 -9.14 15.27 23.71
C SER A 71 -7.98 14.66 22.92
N LEU A 72 -6.76 14.66 23.46
CA LEU A 72 -5.60 13.97 22.89
C LEU A 72 -5.78 12.45 22.86
N ILE A 73 -6.36 11.86 23.91
CA ILE A 73 -6.65 10.41 23.97
C ILE A 73 -7.69 10.04 22.92
N ILE A 74 -8.83 10.76 22.86
CA ILE A 74 -9.90 10.47 21.89
C ILE A 74 -9.40 10.70 20.47
N GLY A 75 -8.75 11.85 20.21
CA GLY A 75 -8.18 12.16 18.91
C GLY A 75 -7.14 11.13 18.47
N GLY A 76 -6.24 10.74 19.38
CA GLY A 76 -5.25 9.69 19.16
C GLY A 76 -5.88 8.36 18.77
N LEU A 77 -6.92 7.91 19.49
CA LEU A 77 -7.66 6.69 19.16
C LEU A 77 -8.30 6.74 17.78
N VAL A 78 -8.95 7.86 17.43
CA VAL A 78 -9.56 8.04 16.10
C VAL A 78 -8.49 7.97 15.01
N LEU A 79 -7.35 8.64 15.19
CA LEU A 79 -6.24 8.61 14.23
C LEU A 79 -5.66 7.20 14.08
N ILE A 80 -5.51 6.44 15.17
CA ILE A 80 -5.02 5.06 15.14
C ILE A 80 -5.97 4.17 14.33
N VAL A 81 -7.26 4.21 14.64
CA VAL A 81 -8.27 3.40 13.94
C VAL A 81 -8.32 3.75 12.46
N TYR A 82 -8.32 5.05 12.14
CA TYR A 82 -8.32 5.52 10.76
C TYR A 82 -7.03 5.10 10.02
N GLY A 83 -5.86 5.28 10.65
CA GLY A 83 -4.57 4.89 10.08
C GLY A 83 -4.48 3.39 9.77
N ILE A 84 -5.00 2.53 10.65
CA ILE A 84 -5.06 1.08 10.41
C ILE A 84 -5.98 0.76 9.25
N MET A 85 -7.21 1.30 9.24
CA MET A 85 -8.18 1.03 8.19
C MET A 85 -7.69 1.51 6.82
N ALA A 86 -7.15 2.73 6.78
CA ALA A 86 -6.56 3.30 5.57
C ALA A 86 -5.34 2.49 5.11
N GLY A 87 -4.46 2.10 6.03
CA GLY A 87 -3.29 1.27 5.72
C GLY A 87 -3.67 -0.07 5.08
N ILE A 88 -4.64 -0.78 5.67
CA ILE A 88 -5.13 -2.05 5.11
C ILE A 88 -5.75 -1.84 3.72
N SER A 89 -6.55 -0.79 3.54
CA SER A 89 -7.16 -0.47 2.24
C SER A 89 -6.10 -0.20 1.18
N TYR A 90 -5.14 0.67 1.48
CA TYR A 90 -4.10 1.06 0.52
C TYR A 90 -3.14 -0.09 0.19
N SER A 91 -2.77 -0.92 1.17
CA SER A 91 -1.93 -2.10 0.89
C SER A 91 -2.67 -3.14 0.03
N ARG A 92 -4.00 -3.29 0.19
CA ARG A 92 -4.82 -4.16 -0.68
C ARG A 92 -4.91 -3.63 -2.10
N ASP A 93 -5.18 -2.34 -2.26
CA ASP A 93 -5.24 -1.70 -3.57
C ASP A 93 -3.90 -1.86 -4.31
N ARG A 94 -2.78 -1.58 -3.63
CA ARG A 94 -1.42 -1.78 -4.16
C ARG A 94 -1.20 -3.22 -4.63
N SER A 95 -1.58 -4.19 -3.80
CA SER A 95 -1.41 -5.62 -4.10
C SER A 95 -2.22 -6.03 -5.33
N TRP A 96 -3.43 -5.47 -5.49
CA TRP A 96 -4.27 -5.72 -6.65
C TRP A 96 -3.65 -5.12 -7.93
N TYR A 97 -3.23 -3.86 -7.91
CA TYR A 97 -2.61 -3.19 -9.06
C TYR A 97 -1.32 -3.90 -9.51
N MET A 98 -0.46 -4.29 -8.57
CA MET A 98 0.78 -5.02 -8.90
C MET A 98 0.51 -6.41 -9.49
N ASN A 99 -0.54 -7.08 -9.03
CA ASN A 99 -0.91 -8.39 -9.57
C ASN A 99 -1.45 -8.25 -11.00
N GLU A 100 -2.20 -7.19 -11.28
CA GLU A 100 -2.74 -6.93 -12.61
C GLU A 100 -1.65 -6.52 -13.60
N LEU A 101 -0.67 -5.71 -13.17
CA LEU A 101 0.55 -5.42 -13.94
C LEU A 101 1.33 -6.70 -14.29
N ARG A 102 1.49 -7.60 -13.31
CA ARG A 102 2.21 -8.87 -13.51
C ARG A 102 1.49 -9.78 -14.51
N LYS A 103 0.15 -9.84 -14.48
CA LYS A 103 -0.64 -10.59 -15.46
C LYS A 103 -0.46 -10.02 -16.86
N ALA A 104 -0.61 -8.70 -17.03
CA ALA A 104 -0.45 -8.04 -18.33
C ALA A 104 0.95 -8.28 -18.92
N ASN A 105 2.00 -8.18 -18.10
CA ASN A 105 3.37 -8.41 -18.56
C ASN A 105 3.63 -9.89 -18.93
N SER A 106 3.12 -10.84 -18.12
CA SER A 106 3.27 -12.27 -18.43
C SER A 106 2.53 -12.70 -19.70
N LEU A 107 1.39 -12.05 -20.01
CA LEU A 107 0.64 -12.30 -21.24
C LEU A 107 1.43 -11.80 -22.46
N GLU A 108 2.04 -10.61 -22.35
CA GLU A 108 2.89 -10.06 -23.40
C GLU A 108 4.15 -10.93 -23.65
N GLU A 109 4.83 -11.38 -22.59
CA GLU A 109 5.95 -12.32 -22.69
C GLU A 109 5.55 -13.66 -23.33
N ALA A 110 4.36 -14.17 -23.00
CA ALA A 110 3.82 -15.40 -23.61
C ALA A 110 3.53 -15.20 -25.10
N LEU A 111 2.96 -14.05 -25.49
CA LEU A 111 2.72 -13.70 -26.89
C LEU A 111 4.03 -13.53 -27.67
N LEU A 112 5.03 -12.87 -27.08
CA LEU A 112 6.36 -12.70 -27.68
C LEU A 112 7.06 -14.05 -27.86
N SER A 113 7.02 -14.92 -26.85
CA SER A 113 7.58 -16.28 -26.94
C SER A 113 6.86 -17.13 -27.99
N ARG A 114 5.53 -17.01 -28.12
CA ARG A 114 4.79 -17.73 -29.15
C ARG A 114 5.12 -17.20 -30.55
N LYS A 115 5.30 -15.89 -30.70
CA LYS A 115 5.67 -15.24 -31.96
C LYS A 115 7.08 -15.64 -32.40
N THR A 116 8.06 -15.67 -31.49
CA THR A 116 9.43 -16.11 -31.81
C THR A 116 9.49 -17.57 -32.22
N VAL A 117 8.72 -18.45 -31.58
CA VAL A 117 8.60 -19.87 -31.98
C VAL A 117 7.98 -20.00 -33.37
N ALA A 118 6.90 -19.27 -33.66
CA ALA A 118 6.25 -19.30 -34.98
C ALA A 118 7.19 -18.81 -36.10
N VAL A 119 7.93 -17.72 -35.88
CA VAL A 119 8.92 -17.18 -36.84
C VAL A 119 10.06 -18.18 -37.07
N ALA A 120 10.54 -18.85 -36.02
CA ALA A 120 11.59 -19.87 -36.14
C ALA A 120 11.14 -21.09 -36.96
N GLU A 121 9.87 -21.48 -36.84
CA GLU A 121 9.29 -22.56 -37.66
C GLU A 121 9.17 -22.17 -39.14
N GLU A 122 8.74 -20.94 -39.44
CA GLU A 122 8.66 -20.44 -40.81
C GLU A 122 10.04 -20.38 -41.47
N HIS A 123 11.06 -19.90 -40.75
CA HIS A 123 12.44 -19.89 -41.25
C HIS A 123 12.96 -21.31 -41.52
N LYS A 124 12.63 -22.30 -40.68
CA LYS A 124 12.99 -23.71 -40.92
C LYS A 124 12.30 -24.26 -42.16
N LYS A 125 11.01 -23.96 -42.35
CA LYS A 125 10.25 -24.38 -43.55
C LYS A 125 10.86 -23.79 -44.82
N GLN A 126 11.11 -22.47 -44.85
CA GLN A 126 11.72 -21.81 -46.03
C GLN A 126 13.10 -22.37 -46.38
N LYS A 127 13.94 -22.68 -45.38
CA LYS A 127 15.28 -23.27 -45.61
C LYS A 127 15.20 -24.68 -46.19
N ASN A 128 14.20 -25.46 -45.81
CA ASN A 128 13.95 -26.79 -46.37
C ASN A 128 13.34 -26.73 -47.78
N THR A 129 12.50 -25.73 -48.07
CA THR A 129 11.94 -25.53 -49.43
C THR A 129 13.01 -25.04 -50.40
N SER A 130 13.91 -24.13 -49.96
CA SER A 130 15.03 -23.65 -50.77
C SER A 130 16.06 -24.74 -51.08
N LYS A 131 16.33 -25.66 -50.14
CA LYS A 131 17.17 -26.85 -50.39
C LYS A 131 16.56 -27.86 -51.37
N LYS A 132 15.24 -27.83 -51.58
CA LYS A 132 14.53 -28.72 -52.50
C LYS A 132 14.39 -28.16 -53.91
N LEU A 133 14.78 -26.91 -54.17
CA LEU A 133 14.72 -26.35 -55.52
C LEU A 133 15.86 -26.95 -56.37
N PRO A 134 15.58 -27.69 -57.46
CA PRO A 134 16.61 -28.24 -58.32
C PRO A 134 17.39 -27.11 -58.98
N LYS A 135 18.72 -27.21 -59.01
CA LYS A 135 19.58 -26.29 -59.74
C LYS A 135 19.10 -26.21 -61.20
N PRO A 136 18.94 -25.00 -61.77
CA PRO A 136 18.60 -24.88 -63.18
C PRO A 136 19.67 -25.60 -64.00
N ALA A 137 19.24 -26.56 -64.81
CA ALA A 137 20.11 -27.26 -65.73
C ALA A 137 20.67 -26.24 -66.73
N GLU A 138 21.95 -25.91 -66.59
CA GLU A 138 22.71 -25.21 -67.62
C GLU A 138 22.69 -26.08 -68.88
N LYS A 139 22.14 -25.51 -69.95
CA LYS A 139 22.21 -26.01 -71.32
C LYS A 139 23.43 -25.43 -72.01
#